data_AF-A0A091JC91-F1
#
_entry.id   AF-A0A091JC91-F1
#
_cell.length_a   1.000
_cell.length_b   1.000
_cell.length_c   1.000
_cell.angle_alpha   90.00
_cell.angle_beta   90.00
_cell.angle_gamma   90.00
#
_symmetry.space_group_name_H-M   'P 1'
#
loop_
_entity.id
_entity.type
_entity.pdbx_description
1 polymer ?
#
loop_
_entity_poly.entity_id
_entity_poly.type
_entity_poly.pdbx_seq_one_letter_code
_entity_poly.pdbx_strand_id
1 'polypeptide(L)'
;GFTCATANEMEAGRVQELAKVMKKKNVKLGEDQLSCLVKMVMLHGIPKDLDSYPKDLLLFLSPSDYAATGSCRQYFANIGKANLDVLQRESSQRKQLLMEALACLKIPGMQVNEEDADILGRLVCDLGGEYIRSSGGNLLKQLSQCDAFLPDQEEAIRSVISSGNTTFGPPVAWSAFTLNELSGLIPVFDHSILQKIPKNALILWLKNFARDSPLSREQLATVVEELRPTRHKRADGCPPGKEITEVILNDDLMPIYYTPEELHACLKNVSLENHLSQILTYPFSVPQLAVLKRYLDEAYPDGYPESLLPKLGQLIFFITPEDVSKWKITSADTLTVLLKNEPPDDEASAIIKRYVGLGNALNATALNAIGTRYVCLLNAAELNMIDSNSFKLASLNPSACSQLTKDILYAKAKRAFSDQHYLPAYYELIEPYLGGAPAVDLRSLVKDNVNMKVSTLAKLRRDSLMSLTPSEVQGLLGMNLRDLEIWQYKSPIREWVQMQKQSELDKLHVGLTGGTQEGYMNIVTPEFQLPSSASLGAMAMTLHLLPALLISFLMMSGLS
;
A
#
# COMPACT_ATOMS: atom_id res chain seq x y z
N GLY A 1 8.64 -17.38 -4.99
CA GLY A 1 8.35 -16.43 -6.08
C GLY A 1 9.05 -16.90 -7.34
N PHE A 2 8.77 -16.26 -8.46
CA PHE A 2 9.38 -16.53 -9.76
C PHE A 2 9.69 -15.19 -10.42
N THR A 3 10.75 -15.13 -11.23
CA THR A 3 11.16 -13.91 -11.91
C THR A 3 10.99 -14.10 -13.42
N CYS A 4 10.63 -13.02 -14.09
CA CYS A 4 10.50 -13.02 -15.55
C CYS A 4 11.82 -13.32 -16.27
N ALA A 5 12.95 -12.97 -15.65
CA ALA A 5 14.26 -13.30 -16.19
C ALA A 5 14.46 -14.81 -16.31
N THR A 6 14.21 -15.56 -15.22
CA THR A 6 14.32 -17.02 -15.21
C THR A 6 13.26 -17.67 -16.10
N ALA A 7 12.06 -17.07 -16.20
CA ALA A 7 11.01 -17.50 -17.14
C ALA A 7 11.47 -17.49 -18.60
N ASN A 8 12.15 -16.41 -18.99
CA ASN A 8 12.47 -16.12 -20.38
C ASN A 8 13.56 -17.03 -20.95
N GLU A 9 14.40 -17.60 -20.08
CA GLU A 9 15.39 -18.61 -20.45
C GLU A 9 14.78 -20.02 -20.54
N MET A 10 13.54 -20.20 -20.07
CA MET A 10 12.85 -21.47 -20.10
C MET A 10 12.05 -21.63 -21.38
N GLU A 11 12.09 -22.84 -21.94
CA GLU A 11 11.17 -23.23 -23.01
C GLU A 11 9.72 -23.07 -22.55
N ALA A 12 8.85 -22.54 -23.44
CA ALA A 12 7.47 -22.20 -23.10
C ALA A 12 6.68 -23.38 -22.48
N GLY A 13 6.93 -24.61 -22.92
CA GLY A 13 6.32 -25.81 -22.32
C GLY A 13 6.68 -25.99 -20.84
N ARG A 14 7.93 -25.71 -20.46
CA ARG A 14 8.37 -25.76 -19.05
C ARG A 14 7.74 -24.64 -18.22
N VAL A 15 7.53 -23.46 -18.81
CA VAL A 15 6.84 -22.35 -18.10
C VAL A 15 5.38 -22.70 -17.84
N GLN A 16 4.70 -23.34 -18.79
CA GLN A 16 3.33 -23.82 -18.60
C GLN A 16 3.24 -24.87 -17.48
N GLU A 17 4.17 -25.83 -17.45
CA GLU A 17 4.24 -26.81 -16.36
C GLU A 17 4.49 -26.15 -15.00
N LEU A 18 5.42 -25.20 -14.93
CA LEU A 18 5.72 -24.44 -13.73
C LEU A 18 4.48 -23.70 -13.21
N ALA A 19 3.73 -23.03 -14.10
CA ALA A 19 2.52 -22.32 -13.74
C ALA A 19 1.45 -23.27 -13.15
N LYS A 20 1.29 -24.46 -13.73
CA LYS A 20 0.38 -25.49 -13.18
C LYS A 20 0.82 -25.97 -11.80
N VAL A 21 2.12 -26.11 -11.56
CA VAL A 21 2.67 -26.43 -10.24
C VAL A 21 2.44 -25.30 -9.24
N MET A 22 2.59 -24.04 -9.65
CA MET A 22 2.31 -22.87 -8.80
C MET A 22 0.86 -22.86 -8.33
N LYS A 23 -0.09 -23.19 -9.22
CA LYS A 23 -1.49 -23.37 -8.83
C LYS A 23 -1.65 -24.44 -7.76
N LYS A 24 -1.08 -25.63 -7.97
CA LYS A 24 -1.18 -26.76 -7.01
C LYS A 24 -0.62 -26.40 -5.63
N LYS A 25 0.37 -25.50 -5.58
CA LYS A 25 0.98 -25.01 -4.33
C LYS A 25 0.34 -23.73 -3.78
N ASN A 26 -0.73 -23.21 -4.38
CA ASN A 26 -1.38 -21.94 -4.00
C ASN A 26 -0.39 -20.79 -3.82
N VAL A 27 0.58 -20.66 -4.74
CA VAL A 27 1.59 -19.59 -4.67
C VAL A 27 0.93 -18.23 -4.91
N LYS A 28 1.10 -17.30 -3.98
CA LYS A 28 0.69 -15.90 -4.17
C LYS A 28 1.66 -15.22 -5.14
N LEU A 29 1.12 -14.62 -6.20
CA LEU A 29 1.86 -13.91 -7.24
C LEU A 29 1.43 -12.45 -7.28
N GLY A 30 2.39 -11.55 -7.45
CA GLY A 30 2.12 -10.12 -7.64
C GLY A 30 1.73 -9.78 -9.08
N GLU A 31 1.28 -8.55 -9.31
CA GLU A 31 0.84 -8.03 -10.62
C GLU A 31 1.89 -8.26 -11.72
N ASP A 32 3.14 -7.87 -11.47
CA ASP A 32 4.26 -8.02 -12.41
C ASP A 32 4.52 -9.50 -12.78
N GLN A 33 4.46 -10.38 -11.78
CA GLN A 33 4.68 -11.82 -11.97
C GLN A 33 3.56 -12.43 -12.81
N LEU A 34 2.31 -12.02 -12.56
CA LEU A 34 1.14 -12.50 -13.29
C LEU A 34 1.14 -11.99 -14.73
N SER A 35 1.29 -10.68 -14.93
CA SER A 35 1.36 -10.06 -16.26
C SER A 35 2.42 -10.72 -17.16
N CYS A 36 3.56 -11.03 -16.59
CA CYS A 36 4.64 -11.74 -17.25
C CYS A 36 4.34 -13.22 -17.51
N LEU A 37 3.82 -13.93 -16.51
CA LEU A 37 3.46 -15.34 -16.63
C LEU A 37 2.40 -15.55 -17.73
N VAL A 38 1.43 -14.64 -17.82
CA VAL A 38 0.40 -14.63 -18.89
C VAL A 38 1.07 -14.58 -20.26
N LYS A 39 1.96 -13.59 -20.49
CA LYS A 39 2.66 -13.43 -21.78
C LYS A 39 3.42 -14.70 -22.18
N MET A 40 4.07 -15.34 -21.22
CA MET A 40 4.85 -16.56 -21.47
C MET A 40 3.96 -17.79 -21.73
N VAL A 41 2.87 -17.94 -20.96
CA VAL A 41 1.90 -19.03 -21.15
C VAL A 41 1.22 -18.93 -22.51
N MET A 42 0.99 -17.71 -23.00
CA MET A 42 0.33 -17.41 -24.28
C MET A 42 1.28 -17.36 -25.48
N LEU A 43 2.59 -17.52 -25.29
CA LEU A 43 3.62 -17.32 -26.33
C LEU A 43 3.39 -18.17 -27.59
N HIS A 44 2.85 -19.39 -27.42
CA HIS A 44 2.55 -20.32 -28.52
C HIS A 44 1.04 -20.46 -28.78
N GLY A 45 0.28 -19.42 -28.46
CA GLY A 45 -1.17 -19.41 -28.54
C GLY A 45 -1.84 -19.76 -27.23
N ILE A 46 -3.16 -19.66 -27.24
CA ILE A 46 -3.98 -19.76 -26.03
C ILE A 46 -4.11 -21.22 -25.60
N PRO A 47 -3.71 -21.59 -24.38
CA PRO A 47 -3.92 -22.95 -23.86
C PRO A 47 -5.41 -23.30 -23.80
N LYS A 48 -5.74 -24.55 -24.11
CA LYS A 48 -7.13 -25.05 -24.02
C LYS A 48 -7.53 -25.43 -22.59
N ASP A 49 -6.58 -25.42 -21.67
CA ASP A 49 -6.72 -25.87 -20.29
C ASP A 49 -6.39 -24.76 -19.29
N LEU A 50 -6.88 -23.53 -19.53
CA LEU A 50 -6.64 -22.37 -18.66
C LEU A 50 -7.07 -22.61 -17.20
N ASP A 51 -8.04 -23.50 -16.98
CA ASP A 51 -8.45 -24.00 -15.67
C ASP A 51 -7.37 -24.78 -14.90
N SER A 52 -6.24 -25.13 -15.52
CA SER A 52 -5.11 -25.77 -14.85
C SER A 52 -4.08 -24.78 -14.29
N TYR A 53 -4.25 -23.48 -14.57
CA TYR A 53 -3.35 -22.39 -14.17
C TYR A 53 -3.89 -21.60 -12.96
N PRO A 54 -3.07 -20.78 -12.28
CA PRO A 54 -3.53 -19.92 -11.18
C PRO A 54 -4.69 -19.03 -11.63
N LYS A 55 -5.75 -18.90 -10.81
CA LYS A 55 -6.94 -18.13 -11.19
C LYS A 55 -6.64 -16.64 -11.42
N ASP A 56 -5.68 -16.12 -10.68
CA ASP A 56 -5.22 -14.72 -10.77
C ASP A 56 -4.64 -14.39 -12.16
N LEU A 57 -4.23 -15.40 -12.93
CA LEU A 57 -3.79 -15.24 -14.31
C LEU A 57 -4.94 -14.71 -15.19
N LEU A 58 -6.17 -15.16 -14.93
CA LEU A 58 -7.35 -14.78 -15.71
C LEU A 58 -7.67 -13.28 -15.59
N LEU A 59 -7.16 -12.59 -14.57
CA LEU A 59 -7.36 -11.14 -14.42
C LEU A 59 -6.77 -10.35 -15.60
N PHE A 60 -5.80 -10.91 -16.32
CA PHE A 60 -5.09 -10.29 -17.44
C PHE A 60 -5.50 -10.84 -18.80
N LEU A 61 -6.56 -11.65 -18.84
CA LEU A 61 -7.13 -12.20 -20.06
C LEU A 61 -8.49 -11.58 -20.34
N SER A 62 -8.97 -11.76 -21.57
CA SER A 62 -10.35 -11.45 -21.93
C SER A 62 -11.23 -12.71 -21.85
N PRO A 63 -12.55 -12.58 -21.69
CA PRO A 63 -13.49 -13.70 -21.82
C PRO A 63 -13.35 -14.43 -23.17
N SER A 64 -12.96 -13.72 -24.22
CA SER A 64 -12.71 -14.29 -25.55
C SER A 64 -11.50 -15.22 -25.58
N ASP A 65 -10.45 -14.90 -24.82
CA ASP A 65 -9.29 -15.79 -24.69
C ASP A 65 -9.69 -17.09 -23.97
N TYR A 66 -10.64 -17.01 -23.04
CA TYR A 66 -11.12 -18.18 -22.30
C TYR A 66 -12.06 -19.10 -23.10
N ALA A 67 -12.57 -18.65 -24.26
CA ALA A 67 -13.63 -19.34 -24.99
C ALA A 67 -13.27 -20.78 -25.41
N ALA A 68 -11.98 -21.08 -25.58
CA ALA A 68 -11.51 -22.44 -25.90
C ALA A 68 -11.43 -23.37 -24.67
N THR A 69 -11.41 -22.82 -23.46
CA THR A 69 -11.34 -23.57 -22.19
C THR A 69 -12.73 -23.80 -21.61
N GLY A 70 -13.59 -22.79 -21.62
CA GLY A 70 -14.92 -22.90 -21.02
C GLY A 70 -15.85 -21.74 -21.32
N SER A 71 -16.98 -21.73 -20.61
CA SER A 71 -18.01 -20.70 -20.80
C SER A 71 -17.63 -19.38 -20.13
N CYS A 72 -18.27 -18.30 -20.58
CA CYS A 72 -18.14 -16.99 -19.95
C CYS A 72 -18.56 -17.01 -18.46
N ARG A 73 -19.62 -17.77 -18.09
CA ARG A 73 -20.01 -17.96 -16.68
C ARG A 73 -18.88 -18.60 -15.86
N GLN A 74 -18.22 -19.62 -16.41
CA GLN A 74 -17.11 -20.30 -15.76
C GLN A 74 -15.88 -19.39 -15.61
N TYR A 75 -15.60 -18.57 -16.63
CA TYR A 75 -14.55 -17.55 -16.58
C TYR A 75 -14.74 -16.60 -15.40
N PHE A 76 -15.93 -16.00 -15.27
CA PHE A 76 -16.20 -15.07 -14.18
C PHE A 76 -16.32 -15.76 -12.81
N ALA A 77 -16.80 -17.01 -12.75
CA ALA A 77 -16.76 -17.79 -11.51
C ALA A 77 -15.33 -18.06 -11.02
N ASN A 78 -14.35 -18.13 -11.94
CA ASN A 78 -12.94 -18.22 -11.58
C ASN A 78 -12.36 -16.86 -11.17
N ILE A 79 -12.72 -15.78 -11.86
CA ILE A 79 -12.33 -14.40 -11.48
C ILE A 79 -12.87 -14.02 -10.11
N GLY A 80 -14.13 -14.33 -9.81
CA GLY A 80 -14.73 -14.04 -8.50
C GLY A 80 -14.01 -14.72 -7.34
N LYS A 81 -13.20 -15.75 -7.62
CA LYS A 81 -12.34 -16.47 -6.67
C LYS A 81 -10.85 -16.08 -6.76
N ALA A 82 -10.48 -15.21 -7.69
CA ALA A 82 -9.12 -14.72 -7.94
C ALA A 82 -8.80 -13.48 -7.10
N ASN A 83 -7.54 -13.28 -6.72
CA ASN A 83 -7.13 -12.21 -5.83
C ASN A 83 -7.21 -10.84 -6.56
N LEU A 84 -8.31 -10.12 -6.39
CA LEU A 84 -8.54 -8.84 -7.09
C LEU A 84 -7.62 -7.72 -6.62
N ASP A 85 -6.97 -7.84 -5.46
CA ASP A 85 -6.07 -6.82 -4.92
C ASP A 85 -4.76 -6.70 -5.69
N VAL A 86 -4.50 -7.67 -6.57
CA VAL A 86 -3.45 -7.58 -7.59
C VAL A 86 -3.70 -6.40 -8.54
N LEU A 87 -4.97 -6.05 -8.77
CA LEU A 87 -5.36 -4.89 -9.57
C LEU A 87 -5.82 -3.77 -8.64
N GLN A 88 -5.30 -2.57 -8.88
CA GLN A 88 -5.79 -1.38 -8.18
C GLN A 88 -7.31 -1.23 -8.41
N ARG A 89 -8.06 -0.93 -7.34
CA ARG A 89 -9.54 -0.88 -7.34
C ARG A 89 -10.12 -0.03 -8.47
N GLU A 90 -9.50 1.12 -8.73
CA GLU A 90 -9.94 2.08 -9.75
C GLU A 90 -9.32 1.89 -11.13
N SER A 91 -8.51 0.84 -11.32
CA SER A 91 -7.87 0.55 -12.60
C SER A 91 -8.91 0.33 -13.70
N SER A 92 -8.57 0.77 -14.92
CA SER A 92 -9.41 0.54 -16.11
C SER A 92 -9.69 -0.95 -16.33
N GLN A 93 -8.69 -1.79 -16.08
CA GLN A 93 -8.80 -3.25 -16.23
C GLN A 93 -9.82 -3.85 -15.26
N ARG A 94 -9.79 -3.48 -13.97
CA ARG A 94 -10.76 -4.00 -12.98
C ARG A 94 -12.19 -3.54 -13.27
N LYS A 95 -12.35 -2.27 -13.70
CA LYS A 95 -13.65 -1.74 -14.16
C LYS A 95 -14.18 -2.48 -15.39
N GLN A 96 -13.30 -2.79 -16.34
CA GLN A 96 -13.65 -3.55 -17.53
C GLN A 96 -14.10 -4.97 -17.18
N LEU A 97 -13.38 -5.67 -16.29
CA LEU A 97 -13.77 -7.01 -15.82
C LEU A 97 -15.17 -7.01 -15.20
N LEU A 98 -15.51 -6.02 -14.37
CA LEU A 98 -16.85 -5.89 -13.80
C LEU A 98 -17.92 -5.70 -14.89
N MET A 99 -17.70 -4.78 -15.83
CA MET A 99 -18.65 -4.52 -16.92
C MET A 99 -18.88 -5.76 -17.79
N GLU A 100 -17.80 -6.48 -18.13
CA GLU A 100 -17.87 -7.72 -18.91
C GLU A 100 -18.58 -8.83 -18.12
N ALA A 101 -18.36 -8.91 -16.79
CA ALA A 101 -19.05 -9.88 -15.94
C ALA A 101 -20.57 -9.64 -15.92
N LEU A 102 -20.98 -8.38 -15.75
CA LEU A 102 -22.40 -8.00 -15.75
C LEU A 102 -23.05 -8.31 -17.11
N ALA A 103 -22.36 -8.02 -18.21
CA ALA A 103 -22.82 -8.34 -19.56
C ALA A 103 -22.92 -9.85 -19.80
N CYS A 104 -21.94 -10.61 -19.32
CA CYS A 104 -21.88 -12.06 -19.42
C CYS A 104 -23.04 -12.76 -18.70
N LEU A 105 -23.34 -12.29 -17.48
CA LEU A 105 -24.41 -12.84 -16.64
C LEU A 105 -25.80 -12.35 -17.07
N LYS A 106 -25.87 -11.34 -17.94
CA LYS A 106 -27.11 -10.70 -18.41
C LYS A 106 -27.94 -10.15 -17.25
N ILE A 107 -27.28 -9.46 -16.34
CA ILE A 107 -27.93 -8.88 -15.15
C ILE A 107 -29.02 -7.89 -15.59
N PRO A 108 -30.29 -8.09 -15.19
CA PRO A 108 -31.38 -7.19 -15.56
C PRO A 108 -31.32 -5.91 -14.71
N GLY A 109 -30.97 -4.79 -15.36
CA GLY A 109 -30.82 -3.50 -14.69
C GLY A 109 -29.72 -3.55 -13.63
N MET A 110 -30.08 -3.33 -12.37
CA MET A 110 -29.16 -3.35 -11.23
C MET A 110 -29.49 -4.45 -10.19
N GLN A 111 -30.27 -5.46 -10.59
CA GLN A 111 -30.72 -6.53 -9.71
C GLN A 111 -29.88 -7.80 -9.91
N VAL A 112 -28.98 -8.06 -8.98
CA VAL A 112 -28.16 -9.28 -8.94
C VAL A 112 -28.85 -10.29 -8.00
N ASN A 113 -29.14 -11.48 -8.52
CA ASN A 113 -29.66 -12.59 -7.73
C ASN A 113 -28.52 -13.32 -7.00
N GLU A 114 -28.85 -14.25 -6.10
CA GLU A 114 -27.87 -14.99 -5.29
C GLU A 114 -26.90 -15.83 -6.14
N GLU A 115 -27.37 -16.49 -7.20
CA GLU A 115 -26.53 -17.31 -8.09
C GLU A 115 -25.49 -16.46 -8.83
N ASP A 116 -25.91 -15.32 -9.37
CA ASP A 116 -25.04 -14.41 -10.08
C ASP A 116 -24.07 -13.71 -9.10
N ALA A 117 -24.49 -13.43 -7.86
CA ALA A 117 -23.61 -12.94 -6.80
C ALA A 117 -22.50 -13.94 -6.46
N ASP A 118 -22.84 -15.23 -6.35
CA ASP A 118 -21.87 -16.32 -6.14
C ASP A 118 -20.86 -16.43 -7.30
N ILE A 119 -21.29 -16.18 -8.54
CA ILE A 119 -20.40 -16.17 -9.70
C ILE A 119 -19.48 -14.94 -9.67
N LEU A 120 -20.04 -13.75 -9.38
CA LEU A 120 -19.27 -12.51 -9.29
C LEU A 120 -18.22 -12.58 -8.16
N GLY A 121 -18.54 -13.25 -7.05
CA GLY A 121 -17.64 -13.42 -5.91
C GLY A 121 -17.07 -12.08 -5.44
N ARG A 122 -15.73 -11.94 -5.45
CA ARG A 122 -15.07 -10.69 -5.04
C ARG A 122 -15.35 -9.48 -5.94
N LEU A 123 -15.83 -9.66 -7.18
CA LEU A 123 -16.22 -8.52 -8.02
C LEU A 123 -17.42 -7.74 -7.44
N VAL A 124 -18.20 -8.36 -6.54
CA VAL A 124 -19.28 -7.69 -5.81
C VAL A 124 -18.76 -6.49 -5.01
N CYS A 125 -17.50 -6.51 -4.57
CA CYS A 125 -16.88 -5.40 -3.84
C CYS A 125 -16.77 -4.10 -4.67
N ASP A 126 -16.85 -4.21 -6.00
CA ASP A 126 -16.73 -3.07 -6.92
C ASP A 126 -18.11 -2.57 -7.43
N LEU A 127 -19.20 -3.21 -7.01
CA LEU A 127 -20.55 -2.75 -7.34
C LEU A 127 -20.91 -1.48 -6.56
N GLY A 128 -21.41 -0.46 -7.25
CA GLY A 128 -21.85 0.79 -6.61
C GLY A 128 -23.07 0.60 -5.71
N GLY A 129 -23.33 1.59 -4.83
CA GLY A 129 -24.43 1.53 -3.85
C GLY A 129 -25.81 1.21 -4.43
N GLU A 130 -26.12 1.61 -5.66
CA GLU A 130 -27.43 1.32 -6.30
C GLU A 130 -27.66 -0.17 -6.59
N TYR A 131 -26.60 -0.91 -6.96
CA TYR A 131 -26.67 -2.35 -7.13
C TYR A 131 -26.94 -3.03 -5.79
N ILE A 132 -26.31 -2.55 -4.72
CA ILE A 132 -26.51 -3.06 -3.35
C ILE A 132 -27.96 -2.84 -2.91
N ARG A 133 -28.51 -1.62 -3.06
CA ARG A 133 -29.90 -1.32 -2.68
C ARG A 133 -30.90 -2.14 -3.50
N SER A 134 -30.69 -2.24 -4.81
CA SER A 134 -31.60 -2.92 -5.73
C SER A 134 -31.58 -4.44 -5.58
N SER A 135 -30.42 -5.02 -5.26
CA SER A 135 -30.24 -6.47 -5.08
C SER A 135 -30.60 -6.94 -3.67
N GLY A 136 -30.69 -6.01 -2.71
CA GLY A 136 -31.10 -6.31 -1.33
C GLY A 136 -30.17 -7.32 -0.64
N GLY A 137 -30.77 -8.28 0.07
CA GLY A 137 -30.04 -9.28 0.85
C GLY A 137 -29.13 -10.22 0.04
N ASN A 138 -29.30 -10.31 -1.28
CA ASN A 138 -28.61 -11.28 -2.13
C ASN A 138 -27.09 -11.07 -2.21
N LEU A 139 -26.61 -9.86 -1.94
CA LEU A 139 -25.19 -9.51 -2.03
C LEU A 139 -24.47 -9.57 -0.67
N LEU A 140 -25.19 -9.64 0.45
CA LEU A 140 -24.61 -9.44 1.79
C LEU A 140 -23.51 -10.46 2.12
N LYS A 141 -23.67 -11.71 1.67
CA LYS A 141 -22.70 -12.79 1.92
C LYS A 141 -21.38 -12.60 1.16
N GLN A 142 -21.42 -12.07 -0.05
CA GLN A 142 -20.22 -11.80 -0.84
C GLN A 142 -19.61 -10.46 -0.44
N LEU A 143 -20.45 -9.47 -0.10
CA LEU A 143 -19.99 -8.21 0.49
C LEU A 143 -19.24 -8.44 1.80
N SER A 144 -19.65 -9.40 2.64
CA SER A 144 -18.92 -9.70 3.89
C SER A 144 -17.50 -10.23 3.69
N GLN A 145 -17.09 -10.52 2.44
CA GLN A 145 -15.73 -10.92 2.07
C GLN A 145 -14.90 -9.76 1.50
N CYS A 146 -15.45 -8.55 1.44
CA CYS A 146 -14.75 -7.36 0.97
C CYS A 146 -13.95 -6.71 2.11
N ASP A 147 -12.74 -6.25 1.81
CA ASP A 147 -11.86 -5.64 2.82
C ASP A 147 -12.24 -4.19 3.18
N ALA A 148 -12.85 -3.46 2.23
CA ALA A 148 -13.20 -2.06 2.41
C ALA A 148 -14.35 -1.61 1.50
N PHE A 149 -15.11 -0.62 1.96
CA PHE A 149 -16.26 -0.07 1.25
C PHE A 149 -16.09 1.42 0.97
N LEU A 150 -16.72 1.89 -0.10
CA LEU A 150 -16.90 3.31 -0.36
C LEU A 150 -18.07 3.86 0.48
N PRO A 151 -18.11 5.18 0.76
CA PRO A 151 -19.19 5.76 1.59
C PRO A 151 -20.61 5.48 1.07
N ASP A 152 -20.82 5.46 -0.25
CA ASP A 152 -22.10 5.15 -0.88
C ASP A 152 -22.49 3.67 -0.69
N GLN A 153 -21.51 2.76 -0.75
CA GLN A 153 -21.71 1.34 -0.49
C GLN A 153 -22.07 1.10 0.97
N GLU A 154 -21.39 1.76 1.91
CA GLU A 154 -21.70 1.65 3.34
C GLU A 154 -23.14 2.08 3.65
N GLU A 155 -23.57 3.21 3.11
CA GLU A 155 -24.95 3.69 3.26
C GLU A 155 -25.95 2.68 2.68
N ALA A 156 -25.68 2.15 1.49
CA ALA A 156 -26.51 1.14 0.86
C ALA A 156 -26.61 -0.15 1.71
N ILE A 157 -25.49 -0.64 2.25
CA ILE A 157 -25.44 -1.80 3.14
C ILE A 157 -26.28 -1.56 4.40
N ARG A 158 -26.09 -0.41 5.07
CA ARG A 158 -26.86 -0.03 6.27
C ARG A 158 -28.36 0.01 5.97
N SER A 159 -28.75 0.57 4.83
CA SER A 159 -30.15 0.63 4.38
C SER A 159 -30.74 -0.77 4.16
N VAL A 160 -30.03 -1.64 3.44
CA VAL A 160 -30.47 -3.02 3.16
C VAL A 160 -30.65 -3.80 4.45
N ILE A 161 -29.67 -3.75 5.36
CA ILE A 161 -29.71 -4.45 6.64
C ILE A 161 -30.85 -3.93 7.52
N SER A 162 -31.02 -2.61 7.59
CA SER A 162 -32.05 -1.97 8.41
C SER A 162 -33.47 -2.29 7.94
N SER A 163 -33.65 -2.57 6.65
CA SER A 163 -34.95 -2.98 6.10
C SER A 163 -35.44 -4.31 6.65
N GLY A 164 -34.52 -5.19 7.04
CA GLY A 164 -34.80 -6.56 7.50
C GLY A 164 -35.33 -7.50 6.43
N ASN A 165 -35.56 -7.04 5.19
CA ASN A 165 -36.03 -7.85 4.07
C ASN A 165 -34.86 -8.56 3.38
N THR A 166 -34.18 -9.41 4.14
CA THR A 166 -33.02 -10.18 3.68
C THR A 166 -33.21 -11.66 4.04
N THR A 167 -32.42 -12.53 3.43
CA THR A 167 -32.35 -13.96 3.80
C THR A 167 -31.94 -14.17 5.26
N PHE A 168 -31.26 -13.19 5.86
CA PHE A 168 -30.83 -13.18 7.26
C PHE A 168 -31.89 -12.60 8.22
N GLY A 169 -32.98 -12.01 7.70
CA GLY A 169 -34.01 -11.33 8.49
C GLY A 169 -33.52 -10.02 9.13
N PRO A 170 -34.36 -9.40 9.99
CA PRO A 170 -34.02 -8.16 10.69
C PRO A 170 -32.96 -8.38 11.79
N PRO A 171 -32.14 -7.37 12.15
CA PRO A 171 -31.09 -7.49 13.17
C PRO A 171 -31.53 -8.08 14.52
N VAL A 172 -32.79 -7.84 14.92
CA VAL A 172 -33.37 -8.38 16.17
C VAL A 172 -33.50 -9.91 16.21
N ALA A 173 -33.49 -10.56 15.04
CA ALA A 173 -33.58 -12.02 14.92
C ALA A 173 -32.21 -12.69 14.74
N TRP A 174 -31.13 -11.92 14.70
CA TRP A 174 -29.80 -12.45 14.39
C TRP A 174 -29.21 -13.29 15.54
N SER A 175 -28.54 -14.36 15.15
CA SER A 175 -27.80 -15.25 16.06
C SER A 175 -26.29 -14.98 15.97
N ALA A 176 -25.52 -15.61 16.86
CA ALA A 176 -24.05 -15.59 16.76
C ALA A 176 -23.53 -16.15 15.42
N PHE A 177 -24.24 -17.12 14.81
CA PHE A 177 -23.88 -17.66 13.50
C PHE A 177 -24.13 -16.64 12.38
N THR A 178 -25.26 -15.92 12.43
CA THR A 178 -25.58 -14.85 11.48
C THR A 178 -24.52 -13.75 11.52
N LEU A 179 -24.12 -13.33 12.72
CA LEU A 179 -23.04 -12.37 12.91
C LEU A 179 -21.69 -12.87 12.36
N ASN A 180 -21.41 -14.16 12.49
CA ASN A 180 -20.18 -14.75 11.96
C ASN A 180 -20.16 -14.73 10.42
N GLU A 181 -21.26 -15.08 9.78
CA GLU A 181 -21.38 -15.04 8.30
C GLU A 181 -21.29 -13.62 7.74
N LEU A 182 -21.79 -12.63 8.49
CA LEU A 182 -21.75 -11.21 8.13
C LEU A 182 -20.60 -10.45 8.79
N SER A 183 -19.60 -11.15 9.33
CA SER A 183 -18.57 -10.54 10.19
C SER A 183 -17.83 -9.39 9.50
N GLY A 184 -17.49 -9.51 8.20
CA GLY A 184 -16.85 -8.44 7.44
C GLY A 184 -17.70 -7.18 7.24
N LEU A 185 -19.01 -7.23 7.52
CA LEU A 185 -19.90 -6.07 7.46
C LEU A 185 -20.06 -5.36 8.82
N ILE A 186 -19.62 -5.97 9.92
CA ILE A 186 -19.71 -5.36 11.26
C ILE A 186 -19.12 -3.94 11.33
N PRO A 187 -18.00 -3.61 10.68
CA PRO A 187 -17.45 -2.24 10.67
C PRO A 187 -18.39 -1.21 10.04
N VAL A 188 -19.29 -1.66 9.17
CA VAL A 188 -20.28 -0.82 8.50
C VAL A 188 -21.49 -0.58 9.40
N PHE A 189 -21.74 -1.44 10.40
CA PHE A 189 -22.91 -1.31 11.27
C PHE A 189 -22.75 -0.10 12.18
N ASP A 190 -23.75 0.79 12.13
CA ASP A 190 -23.82 1.91 13.07
C ASP A 190 -24.46 1.48 14.40
N HIS A 191 -24.44 2.41 15.36
CA HIS A 191 -25.06 2.26 16.67
C HIS A 191 -26.53 1.79 16.58
N SER A 192 -27.28 2.27 15.59
CA SER A 192 -28.71 1.96 15.44
C SER A 192 -28.97 0.51 15.02
N ILE A 193 -28.05 -0.07 14.25
CA ILE A 193 -28.09 -1.49 13.85
C ILE A 193 -27.63 -2.35 15.02
N LEU A 194 -26.47 -2.04 15.62
CA LEU A 194 -25.89 -2.86 16.67
C LEU A 194 -26.79 -2.97 17.90
N GLN A 195 -27.47 -1.89 18.30
CA GLN A 195 -28.42 -1.91 19.42
C GLN A 195 -29.64 -2.81 19.20
N LYS A 196 -30.02 -3.05 17.95
CA LYS A 196 -31.15 -3.94 17.63
C LYS A 196 -30.77 -5.41 17.76
N ILE A 197 -29.47 -5.74 17.74
CA ILE A 197 -28.99 -7.11 17.80
C ILE A 197 -29.09 -7.62 19.25
N PRO A 198 -29.60 -8.84 19.49
CA PRO A 198 -29.68 -9.38 20.84
C PRO A 198 -28.32 -9.42 21.55
N LYS A 199 -28.24 -8.88 22.78
CA LYS A 199 -26.98 -8.83 23.55
C LYS A 199 -26.34 -10.21 23.76
N ASN A 200 -27.15 -11.24 23.99
CA ASN A 200 -26.67 -12.61 24.13
C ASN A 200 -26.06 -13.16 22.83
N ALA A 201 -26.57 -12.75 21.65
CA ALA A 201 -26.00 -13.14 20.37
C ALA A 201 -24.62 -12.49 20.16
N LEU A 202 -24.48 -11.20 20.47
CA LEU A 202 -23.18 -10.49 20.42
C LEU A 202 -22.17 -11.09 21.40
N ILE A 203 -22.57 -11.39 22.65
CA ILE A 203 -21.69 -12.01 23.65
C ILE A 203 -21.23 -13.40 23.20
N LEU A 204 -22.14 -14.24 22.72
CA LEU A 204 -21.81 -15.57 22.20
C LEU A 204 -20.90 -15.48 20.97
N TRP A 205 -21.11 -14.48 20.12
CA TRP A 205 -20.27 -14.25 18.96
C TRP A 205 -18.86 -13.81 19.35
N LEU A 206 -18.72 -12.85 20.28
CA LEU A 206 -17.43 -12.43 20.81
C LEU A 206 -16.64 -13.61 21.39
N LYS A 207 -17.31 -14.44 22.19
CA LYS A 207 -16.69 -15.60 22.85
C LYS A 207 -16.23 -16.69 21.86
N ASN A 208 -17.03 -16.96 20.83
CA ASN A 208 -16.81 -18.14 19.97
C ASN A 208 -16.13 -17.82 18.64
N PHE A 209 -16.22 -16.59 18.15
CA PHE A 209 -15.82 -16.24 16.78
C PHE A 209 -14.90 -15.02 16.69
N ALA A 210 -14.89 -14.10 17.65
CA ALA A 210 -14.08 -12.88 17.51
C ALA A 210 -12.57 -13.11 17.42
N ARG A 211 -12.07 -14.19 18.03
CA ARG A 211 -10.63 -14.56 17.98
C ARG A 211 -10.16 -14.91 16.56
N ASP A 212 -11.02 -15.58 15.80
CA ASP A 212 -10.73 -16.01 14.42
C ASP A 212 -11.34 -15.05 13.38
N SER A 213 -11.91 -13.94 13.85
CA SER A 213 -12.55 -12.94 13.00
C SER A 213 -11.49 -12.12 12.25
N PRO A 214 -11.76 -11.72 10.98
CA PRO A 214 -10.89 -10.81 10.25
C PRO A 214 -10.94 -9.36 10.77
N LEU A 215 -11.80 -9.07 11.75
CA LEU A 215 -11.98 -7.74 12.29
C LEU A 215 -10.79 -7.28 13.11
N SER A 216 -10.43 -6.01 12.92
CA SER A 216 -9.50 -5.32 13.80
C SER A 216 -10.06 -5.23 15.22
N ARG A 217 -9.16 -5.10 16.18
CA ARG A 217 -9.51 -4.94 17.58
C ARG A 217 -10.34 -3.66 17.83
N GLU A 218 -10.05 -2.59 17.10
CA GLU A 218 -10.79 -1.33 17.15
C GLU A 218 -12.24 -1.55 16.70
N GLN A 219 -12.45 -2.33 15.64
CA GLN A 219 -13.78 -2.72 15.17
C GLN A 219 -14.49 -3.65 16.17
N LEU A 220 -13.77 -4.54 16.85
CA LEU A 220 -14.35 -5.35 17.92
C LEU A 220 -14.73 -4.50 19.15
N ALA A 221 -13.96 -3.46 19.44
CA ALA A 221 -14.21 -2.57 20.56
C ALA A 221 -15.53 -1.79 20.41
N THR A 222 -15.95 -1.45 19.18
CA THR A 222 -17.25 -0.81 18.95
C THR A 222 -18.40 -1.74 19.35
N VAL A 223 -18.30 -3.04 19.05
CA VAL A 223 -19.27 -4.05 19.48
C VAL A 223 -19.29 -4.20 21.01
N VAL A 224 -18.12 -4.17 21.65
CA VAL A 224 -18.00 -4.23 23.11
C VAL A 224 -18.67 -3.04 23.77
N GLU A 225 -18.55 -1.84 23.19
CA GLU A 225 -19.17 -0.62 23.72
C GLU A 225 -20.71 -0.74 23.81
N GLU A 226 -21.35 -1.38 22.83
CA GLU A 226 -22.80 -1.62 22.83
C GLU A 226 -23.28 -2.57 23.93
N LEU A 227 -22.38 -3.45 24.38
CA LEU A 227 -22.66 -4.42 25.43
C LEU A 227 -22.49 -3.85 26.83
N ARG A 228 -21.85 -2.69 26.97
CA ARG A 228 -21.61 -2.10 28.29
C ARG A 228 -22.89 -1.62 28.97
N PRO A 229 -22.90 -1.58 30.31
CA PRO A 229 -24.00 -1.00 31.07
C PRO A 229 -24.15 0.50 30.75
N THR A 230 -25.34 0.94 30.36
CA THR A 230 -25.66 2.35 30.09
C THR A 230 -25.85 3.20 31.36
N ARG A 231 -26.01 2.56 32.53
CA ARG A 231 -26.30 3.26 33.79
C ARG A 231 -25.11 3.17 34.74
N HIS A 232 -24.48 4.32 34.98
CA HIS A 232 -23.34 4.45 35.87
C HIS A 232 -23.80 4.77 37.30
N LYS A 233 -23.38 3.96 38.28
CA LYS A 233 -23.34 4.41 39.68
C LYS A 233 -21.97 5.04 39.90
N ARG A 234 -21.94 6.31 40.28
CA ARG A 234 -20.72 6.94 40.81
C ARG A 234 -20.43 6.25 42.15
N ALA A 235 -19.40 5.42 42.19
CA ALA A 235 -18.90 4.81 43.40
C ALA A 235 -17.44 5.24 43.57
N ASP A 236 -17.07 5.62 44.79
CA ASP A 236 -15.67 5.81 45.16
C ASP A 236 -15.03 4.43 45.35
N GLY A 237 -14.07 4.07 44.51
CA GLY A 237 -13.36 2.80 44.57
C GLY A 237 -13.96 1.67 43.72
N CYS A 238 -13.34 0.48 43.79
CA CYS A 238 -13.78 -0.69 43.04
C CYS A 238 -15.14 -1.16 43.59
N PRO A 239 -16.18 -1.32 42.74
CA PRO A 239 -17.49 -1.78 43.20
C PRO A 239 -17.40 -3.17 43.88
N PRO A 240 -18.19 -3.43 44.94
CA PRO A 240 -18.22 -4.73 45.59
C PRO A 240 -18.51 -5.86 44.59
N GLY A 241 -17.69 -6.92 44.60
CA GLY A 241 -17.82 -8.06 43.69
C GLY A 241 -17.25 -7.86 42.29
N LYS A 242 -16.62 -6.72 42.00
CA LYS A 242 -15.91 -6.45 40.73
C LYS A 242 -14.38 -6.52 40.84
N GLU A 243 -13.85 -7.09 41.91
CA GLU A 243 -12.40 -7.30 42.06
C GLU A 243 -11.84 -8.11 40.89
N ILE A 244 -10.74 -7.64 40.29
CA ILE A 244 -10.12 -8.32 39.17
C ILE A 244 -9.33 -9.51 39.69
N THR A 245 -9.88 -10.71 39.47
CA THR A 245 -9.27 -11.99 39.83
C THR A 245 -8.53 -12.60 38.64
N GLU A 246 -7.74 -13.65 38.88
CA GLU A 246 -7.07 -14.42 37.80
C GLU A 246 -8.07 -14.98 36.78
N VAL A 247 -9.28 -15.35 37.21
CA VAL A 247 -10.35 -15.80 36.30
C VAL A 247 -10.75 -14.68 35.34
N ILE A 248 -10.86 -13.44 35.84
CA ILE A 248 -11.24 -12.27 35.03
C ILE A 248 -10.09 -11.86 34.09
N LEU A 249 -8.84 -11.92 34.55
CA LEU A 249 -7.67 -11.62 33.71
C LEU A 249 -7.55 -12.60 32.53
N ASN A 250 -8.10 -13.81 32.67
CA ASN A 250 -8.11 -14.84 31.64
C ASN A 250 -9.40 -14.86 30.79
N ASP A 251 -10.36 -13.99 31.08
CA ASP A 251 -11.62 -13.89 30.35
C ASP A 251 -11.52 -12.82 29.25
N ASP A 252 -11.68 -13.23 28.00
CA ASP A 252 -11.63 -12.32 26.84
C ASP A 252 -12.82 -11.34 26.79
N LEU A 253 -13.86 -11.57 27.60
CA LEU A 253 -14.98 -10.66 27.80
C LEU A 253 -14.72 -9.60 28.89
N MET A 254 -13.54 -9.59 29.52
CA MET A 254 -13.14 -8.57 30.50
C MET A 254 -13.46 -7.12 30.07
N PRO A 255 -13.30 -6.71 28.79
CA PRO A 255 -13.67 -5.36 28.34
C PRO A 255 -15.14 -4.97 28.51
N ILE A 256 -16.06 -5.93 28.67
CA ILE A 256 -17.50 -5.71 28.86
C ILE A 256 -17.83 -5.47 30.34
N TYR A 257 -17.04 -6.03 31.26
CA TYR A 257 -17.33 -6.04 32.69
C TYR A 257 -17.06 -4.70 33.38
N TYR A 258 -16.19 -3.89 32.80
CA TYR A 258 -15.70 -2.64 33.41
C TYR A 258 -15.87 -1.46 32.47
N THR A 259 -16.44 -0.36 32.97
CA THR A 259 -16.24 0.95 32.33
C THR A 259 -14.79 1.41 32.54
N PRO A 260 -14.29 2.44 31.82
CA PRO A 260 -12.95 2.98 32.06
C PRO A 260 -12.72 3.38 33.54
N GLU A 261 -13.72 3.98 34.18
CA GLU A 261 -13.64 4.42 35.58
C GLU A 261 -13.60 3.24 36.55
N GLU A 262 -14.46 2.24 36.34
CA GLU A 262 -14.47 1.01 37.15
C GLU A 262 -13.17 0.23 36.97
N LEU A 263 -12.66 0.12 35.74
CA LEU A 263 -11.40 -0.55 35.42
C LEU A 263 -10.26 0.09 36.20
N HIS A 264 -10.15 1.42 36.16
CA HIS A 264 -9.11 2.13 36.91
C HIS A 264 -9.22 1.90 38.41
N ALA A 265 -10.43 1.98 38.96
CA ALA A 265 -10.65 1.80 40.39
C ALA A 265 -10.31 0.37 40.86
N CYS A 266 -10.56 -0.65 40.02
CA CYS A 266 -10.30 -2.04 40.34
C CYS A 266 -8.87 -2.51 40.04
N LEU A 267 -8.08 -1.75 39.27
CA LEU A 267 -6.69 -2.10 38.96
C LEU A 267 -5.68 -1.78 40.07
N LYS A 268 -6.02 -0.93 41.04
CA LYS A 268 -5.06 -0.40 42.05
C LYS A 268 -4.23 -1.45 42.79
N ASN A 269 -4.74 -2.67 42.97
CA ASN A 269 -4.07 -3.75 43.71
C ASN A 269 -3.79 -5.00 42.85
N VAL A 270 -3.77 -4.86 41.52
CA VAL A 270 -3.71 -6.00 40.58
C VAL A 270 -2.37 -6.00 39.86
N SER A 271 -1.59 -7.09 39.96
CA SER A 271 -0.38 -7.22 39.15
C SER A 271 -0.69 -7.70 37.74
N LEU A 272 -0.50 -6.82 36.74
CA LEU A 272 -0.75 -7.13 35.33
C LEU A 272 0.48 -7.69 34.58
N GLU A 273 1.69 -7.66 35.15
CA GLU A 273 2.94 -7.90 34.40
C GLU A 273 2.98 -9.24 33.62
N ASN A 274 2.40 -10.29 34.20
CA ASN A 274 2.35 -11.63 33.58
C ASN A 274 1.15 -11.82 32.65
N HIS A 275 0.13 -10.97 32.75
CA HIS A 275 -1.10 -11.06 31.96
C HIS A 275 -1.20 -9.96 30.89
N LEU A 276 -0.30 -8.96 30.90
CA LEU A 276 -0.39 -7.79 30.05
C LEU A 276 -0.44 -8.15 28.56
N SER A 277 0.45 -9.04 28.11
CA SER A 277 0.48 -9.49 26.71
C SER A 277 -0.86 -10.10 26.28
N GLN A 278 -1.51 -10.87 27.15
CA GLN A 278 -2.80 -11.51 26.89
C GLN A 278 -3.94 -10.49 26.93
N ILE A 279 -4.01 -9.67 27.97
CA ILE A 279 -5.07 -8.68 28.15
C ILE A 279 -5.09 -7.67 27.00
N LEU A 280 -3.91 -7.28 26.50
CA LEU A 280 -3.83 -6.34 25.37
C LEU A 280 -4.30 -6.94 24.03
N THR A 281 -4.51 -8.26 23.96
CA THR A 281 -5.21 -8.90 22.82
C THR A 281 -6.72 -8.73 22.89
N TYR A 282 -7.29 -8.43 24.06
CA TYR A 282 -8.74 -8.30 24.23
C TYR A 282 -9.25 -6.99 23.64
N PRO A 283 -10.51 -6.91 23.19
CA PRO A 283 -11.10 -5.75 22.53
C PRO A 283 -11.46 -4.60 23.52
N PHE A 284 -10.49 -4.11 24.29
CA PHE A 284 -10.68 -2.89 25.08
C PHE A 284 -10.85 -1.66 24.18
N SER A 285 -11.81 -0.81 24.52
CA SER A 285 -12.00 0.50 23.88
C SER A 285 -10.79 1.42 24.12
N VAL A 286 -10.62 2.44 23.28
CA VAL A 286 -9.56 3.46 23.43
C VAL A 286 -9.51 4.06 24.84
N PRO A 287 -10.63 4.45 25.49
CA PRO A 287 -10.60 4.96 26.86
C PRO A 287 -10.11 3.96 27.91
N GLN A 288 -10.39 2.65 27.72
CA GLN A 288 -9.91 1.61 28.63
C GLN A 288 -8.42 1.32 28.43
N LEU A 289 -7.92 1.36 27.20
CA LEU A 289 -6.48 1.27 26.94
C LEU A 289 -5.72 2.42 27.60
N ALA A 290 -6.27 3.65 27.53
CA ALA A 290 -5.71 4.80 28.24
C ALA A 290 -5.64 4.56 29.77
N VAL A 291 -6.62 3.87 30.35
CA VAL A 291 -6.61 3.48 31.75
C VAL A 291 -5.51 2.45 32.05
N LEU A 292 -5.31 1.46 31.17
CA LEU A 292 -4.23 0.49 31.30
C LEU A 292 -2.85 1.16 31.18
N LYS A 293 -2.68 2.10 30.24
CA LYS A 293 -1.47 2.93 30.14
C LYS A 293 -1.24 3.69 31.44
N ARG A 294 -2.25 4.42 31.94
CA ARG A 294 -2.14 5.17 33.20
C ARG A 294 -1.76 4.28 34.38
N TYR A 295 -2.32 3.08 34.46
CA TYR A 295 -1.94 2.11 35.49
C TYR A 295 -0.43 1.77 35.42
N LEU A 296 0.12 1.57 34.22
CA LEU A 296 1.56 1.33 34.06
C LEU A 296 2.39 2.58 34.41
N ASP A 297 1.95 3.78 34.04
CA ASP A 297 2.63 5.03 34.40
C ASP A 297 2.68 5.22 35.92
N GLU A 298 1.59 4.90 36.63
CA GLU A 298 1.50 4.96 38.09
C GLU A 298 2.38 3.88 38.77
N ALA A 299 2.46 2.68 38.18
CA ALA A 299 3.30 1.59 38.68
C ALA A 299 4.80 1.81 38.43
N TYR A 300 5.15 2.54 37.38
CA TYR A 300 6.54 2.73 36.91
C TYR A 300 6.83 4.21 36.58
N PRO A 301 6.83 5.11 37.60
CA PRO A 301 6.98 6.56 37.37
C PRO A 301 8.31 6.95 36.70
N ASP A 302 9.37 6.17 36.97
CA ASP A 302 10.72 6.37 36.44
C ASP A 302 10.96 5.70 35.07
N GLY A 303 9.91 5.13 34.46
CA GLY A 303 9.97 4.45 33.18
C GLY A 303 9.84 2.93 33.29
N TYR A 304 9.34 2.33 32.21
CA TYR A 304 9.02 0.91 32.16
C TYR A 304 10.28 0.03 32.17
N PRO A 305 10.26 -1.10 32.90
CA PRO A 305 11.30 -2.11 32.81
C PRO A 305 11.47 -2.62 31.37
N GLU A 306 12.70 -2.90 30.94
CA GLU A 306 12.95 -3.39 29.57
C GLU A 306 12.20 -4.69 29.28
N SER A 307 12.01 -5.56 30.28
CA SER A 307 11.22 -6.80 30.17
C SER A 307 9.73 -6.57 29.86
N LEU A 308 9.21 -5.38 30.17
CA LEU A 308 7.82 -4.99 29.92
C LEU A 308 7.64 -4.39 28.52
N LEU A 309 8.68 -3.77 27.95
CA LEU A 309 8.59 -3.07 26.66
C LEU A 309 8.08 -3.97 25.52
N PRO A 310 8.56 -5.22 25.35
CA PRO A 310 8.03 -6.13 24.34
C PRO A 310 6.56 -6.53 24.56
N LYS A 311 6.03 -6.33 25.79
CA LYS A 311 4.66 -6.70 26.17
C LYS A 311 3.67 -5.55 26.03
N LEU A 312 4.11 -4.35 25.64
CA LEU A 312 3.26 -3.16 25.55
C LEU A 312 2.16 -3.28 24.49
N GLY A 313 2.35 -4.13 23.46
CA GLY A 313 1.36 -4.35 22.40
C GLY A 313 0.72 -3.05 21.91
N GLN A 314 -0.61 -2.97 22.00
CA GLN A 314 -1.41 -1.82 21.57
C GLN A 314 -1.19 -0.53 22.39
N LEU A 315 -0.64 -0.63 23.59
CA LEU A 315 -0.32 0.57 24.38
C LEU A 315 0.75 1.43 23.72
N ILE A 316 1.52 0.88 22.77
CA ILE A 316 2.54 1.63 22.02
C ILE A 316 1.98 2.90 21.36
N PHE A 317 0.71 2.88 20.93
CA PHE A 317 0.03 4.02 20.31
C PHE A 317 -0.34 5.14 21.30
N PHE A 318 -0.23 4.87 22.60
CA PHE A 318 -0.44 5.86 23.66
C PHE A 318 0.88 6.34 24.25
N ILE A 319 2.02 5.86 23.75
CA ILE A 319 3.34 6.23 24.26
C ILE A 319 3.78 7.53 23.60
N THR A 320 4.32 8.43 24.40
CA THR A 320 4.89 9.71 23.96
C THR A 320 6.42 9.65 23.90
N PRO A 321 7.09 10.55 23.14
CA PRO A 321 8.54 10.68 23.19
C PRO A 321 9.09 10.89 24.62
N GLU A 322 8.34 11.58 25.49
CA GLU A 322 8.67 11.78 26.90
C GLU A 322 8.70 10.45 27.67
N ASP A 323 7.75 9.56 27.41
CA ASP A 323 7.73 8.21 28.00
C ASP A 323 8.96 7.40 27.56
N VAL A 324 9.25 7.41 26.26
CA VAL A 324 10.41 6.72 25.66
C VAL A 324 11.73 7.20 26.26
N SER A 325 11.84 8.49 26.59
CA SER A 325 13.04 9.08 27.17
C SER A 325 13.48 8.44 28.49
N LYS A 326 12.53 7.81 29.20
CA LYS A 326 12.77 7.14 30.50
C LYS A 326 13.21 5.68 30.34
N TRP A 327 12.95 5.06 29.19
CA TRP A 327 13.16 3.63 28.98
C TRP A 327 14.62 3.23 28.85
N LYS A 328 14.97 1.99 29.19
CA LYS A 328 16.29 1.40 28.91
C LYS A 328 16.11 0.38 27.79
N ILE A 329 16.41 0.78 26.54
CA ILE A 329 16.35 -0.10 25.37
C ILE A 329 17.78 -0.54 25.06
N THR A 330 18.19 -1.69 25.60
CA THR A 330 19.58 -2.16 25.51
C THR A 330 19.79 -3.26 24.48
N SER A 331 18.71 -3.84 23.95
CA SER A 331 18.80 -4.90 22.94
C SER A 331 18.11 -4.55 21.62
N ALA A 332 18.69 -5.05 20.52
CA ALA A 332 18.10 -4.95 19.18
C ALA A 332 16.80 -5.75 19.07
N ASP A 333 16.62 -6.79 19.89
CA ASP A 333 15.39 -7.59 19.94
C ASP A 333 14.23 -6.76 20.52
N THR A 334 14.46 -6.03 21.62
CA THR A 334 13.47 -5.07 22.16
C THR A 334 13.11 -4.01 21.12
N LEU A 335 14.12 -3.44 20.44
CA LEU A 335 13.90 -2.49 19.36
C LEU A 335 13.02 -3.08 18.23
N THR A 336 13.29 -4.33 17.85
CA THR A 336 12.50 -5.05 16.85
C THR A 336 11.04 -5.16 17.25
N VAL A 337 10.76 -5.57 18.48
CA VAL A 337 9.36 -5.72 18.94
C VAL A 337 8.64 -4.38 18.98
N LEU A 338 9.30 -3.31 19.44
CA LEU A 338 8.70 -1.98 19.51
C LEU A 338 8.36 -1.41 18.12
N LEU A 339 9.29 -1.49 17.17
CA LEU A 339 9.09 -0.96 15.81
C LEU A 339 8.18 -1.84 14.95
N LYS A 340 8.08 -3.15 15.24
CA LYS A 340 7.16 -4.07 14.55
C LYS A 340 5.68 -3.69 14.73
N ASN A 341 5.34 -3.00 15.82
CA ASN A 341 3.98 -2.48 16.03
C ASN A 341 3.69 -1.20 15.24
N GLU A 342 4.63 -0.78 14.38
CA GLU A 342 4.44 0.31 13.43
C GLU A 342 4.02 1.65 14.08
N PRO A 343 4.71 2.12 15.14
CA PRO A 343 4.40 3.41 15.76
C PRO A 343 4.51 4.57 14.75
N PRO A 344 3.86 5.72 15.03
CA PRO A 344 4.03 6.91 14.20
C PRO A 344 5.49 7.39 14.19
N ASP A 345 5.84 8.19 13.19
CA ASP A 345 7.24 8.50 12.88
C ASP A 345 7.96 9.25 14.02
N ASP A 346 7.26 10.09 14.77
CA ASP A 346 7.83 10.84 15.90
C ASP A 346 8.21 9.90 17.05
N GLU A 347 7.34 8.96 17.40
CA GLU A 347 7.59 7.94 18.42
C GLU A 347 8.67 6.95 17.96
N ALA A 348 8.61 6.50 16.70
CA ALA A 348 9.64 5.64 16.12
C ALA A 348 11.02 6.33 16.15
N SER A 349 11.07 7.61 15.79
CA SER A 349 12.28 8.44 15.89
C SER A 349 12.80 8.52 17.32
N ALA A 350 11.92 8.74 18.30
CA ALA A 350 12.29 8.77 19.72
C ALA A 350 12.85 7.42 20.20
N ILE A 351 12.22 6.30 19.82
CA ILE A 351 12.65 4.94 20.16
C ILE A 351 14.05 4.65 19.59
N ILE A 352 14.26 4.95 18.31
CA ILE A 352 15.54 4.73 17.63
C ILE A 352 16.63 5.60 18.25
N LYS A 353 16.37 6.91 18.46
CA LYS A 353 17.31 7.83 19.11
C LYS A 353 17.64 7.38 20.52
N ARG A 354 16.66 6.86 21.27
CA ARG A 354 16.90 6.34 22.62
C ARG A 354 17.82 5.13 22.59
N TYR A 355 17.58 4.18 21.69
CA TYR A 355 18.44 3.00 21.51
C TYR A 355 19.88 3.40 21.16
N VAL A 356 20.08 4.30 20.18
CA VAL A 356 21.42 4.76 19.79
C VAL A 356 22.07 5.59 20.89
N GLY A 357 21.31 6.47 21.55
CA GLY A 357 21.79 7.34 22.63
C GLY A 357 22.25 6.58 23.89
N LEU A 358 21.81 5.34 24.07
CA LEU A 358 22.30 4.41 25.10
C LEU A 358 23.63 3.72 24.71
N GLY A 359 24.21 4.06 23.55
CA GLY A 359 25.49 3.54 23.07
C GLY A 359 25.38 2.24 22.26
N ASN A 360 24.16 1.81 21.91
CA ASN A 360 23.96 0.59 21.15
C ASN A 360 24.32 0.77 19.67
N ALA A 361 24.92 -0.26 19.07
CA ALA A 361 25.30 -0.24 17.67
C ALA A 361 24.11 -0.50 16.74
N LEU A 362 24.09 0.19 15.60
CA LEU A 362 23.20 -0.08 14.45
C LEU A 362 23.73 -1.27 13.63
N ASN A 363 23.79 -2.44 14.26
CA ASN A 363 24.19 -3.70 13.61
C ASN A 363 23.08 -4.23 12.67
N ALA A 364 23.33 -5.35 11.98
CA ALA A 364 22.37 -5.92 11.04
C ALA A 364 20.98 -6.18 11.65
N THR A 365 20.90 -6.67 12.89
CA THR A 365 19.62 -6.91 13.57
C THR A 365 18.86 -5.61 13.81
N ALA A 366 19.54 -4.58 14.33
CA ALA A 366 18.94 -3.26 14.56
C ALA A 366 18.51 -2.59 13.24
N LEU A 367 19.30 -2.73 12.16
CA LEU A 367 18.93 -2.22 10.84
C LEU A 367 17.71 -2.94 10.28
N ASN A 368 17.62 -4.27 10.43
CA ASN A 368 16.43 -5.03 10.02
C ASN A 368 15.19 -4.66 10.85
N ALA A 369 15.38 -4.33 12.14
CA ALA A 369 14.32 -3.82 13.01
C ALA A 369 13.78 -2.47 12.54
N ILE A 370 14.67 -1.54 12.22
CA ILE A 370 14.35 -0.21 11.67
C ILE A 370 13.67 -0.37 10.29
N GLY A 371 14.22 -1.26 9.47
CA GLY A 371 13.69 -1.63 8.17
C GLY A 371 13.56 -0.46 7.21
N THR A 372 12.89 -0.73 6.08
CA THR A 372 12.62 0.27 5.03
C THR A 372 11.75 1.43 5.51
N ARG A 373 10.85 1.18 6.48
CA ARG A 373 9.91 2.20 6.96
C ARG A 373 10.61 3.33 7.70
N TYR A 374 11.51 2.99 8.63
CA TYR A 374 12.09 3.97 9.55
C TYR A 374 13.53 4.35 9.23
N VAL A 375 14.19 3.72 8.26
CA VAL A 375 15.59 4.06 7.89
C VAL A 375 15.77 5.53 7.49
N CYS A 376 14.72 6.14 6.93
CA CYS A 376 14.76 7.56 6.54
C CYS A 376 14.68 8.53 7.73
N LEU A 377 14.34 8.04 8.93
CA LEU A 377 14.31 8.85 10.16
C LEU A 377 15.69 9.03 10.79
N LEU A 378 16.67 8.22 10.38
CA LEU A 378 18.05 8.32 10.84
C LEU A 378 18.72 9.59 10.32
N ASN A 379 19.39 10.30 11.22
CA ASN A 379 20.16 11.49 10.85
C ASN A 379 21.54 11.13 10.28
N ALA A 380 22.23 12.12 9.71
CA ALA A 380 23.53 11.89 9.09
C ALA A 380 24.60 11.34 10.06
N ALA A 381 24.58 11.73 11.33
CA ALA A 381 25.54 11.21 12.31
C ALA A 381 25.29 9.72 12.59
N GLU A 382 24.04 9.35 12.83
CA GLU A 382 23.61 7.96 13.05
C GLU A 382 23.94 7.08 11.84
N LEU A 383 23.62 7.54 10.62
CA LEU A 383 23.93 6.81 9.38
C LEU A 383 25.43 6.58 9.19
N ASN A 384 26.26 7.55 9.57
CA ASN A 384 27.71 7.44 9.46
C ASN A 384 28.32 6.46 10.47
N MET A 385 27.68 6.25 11.62
CA MET A 385 28.10 5.27 12.65
C MET A 385 27.84 3.81 12.24
N ILE A 386 27.00 3.56 11.23
CA ILE A 386 26.70 2.20 10.77
C ILE A 386 27.97 1.54 10.20
N ASP A 387 28.32 0.34 10.69
CA ASP A 387 29.38 -0.46 10.09
C ASP A 387 28.94 -1.01 8.74
N SER A 388 29.80 -0.89 7.72
CA SER A 388 29.48 -1.34 6.36
C SER A 388 29.13 -2.83 6.30
N ASN A 389 29.75 -3.70 7.10
CA ASN A 389 29.44 -5.14 7.04
C ASN A 389 28.02 -5.47 7.50
N SER A 390 27.37 -4.57 8.26
CA SER A 390 25.97 -4.75 8.68
C SER A 390 25.02 -4.89 7.49
N PHE A 391 25.35 -4.28 6.35
CA PHE A 391 24.56 -4.37 5.11
C PHE A 391 24.58 -5.76 4.48
N LYS A 392 25.55 -6.64 4.82
CA LYS A 392 25.59 -8.01 4.30
C LYS A 392 24.41 -8.87 4.77
N LEU A 393 23.83 -8.52 5.92
CA LEU A 393 22.75 -9.26 6.56
C LEU A 393 21.49 -8.40 6.77
N ALA A 394 21.54 -7.12 6.40
CA ALA A 394 20.41 -6.21 6.49
C ALA A 394 19.72 -6.04 5.13
N SER A 395 18.39 -6.02 5.11
CA SER A 395 17.60 -5.77 3.91
C SER A 395 16.87 -4.44 4.04
N LEU A 396 17.32 -3.42 3.30
CA LEU A 396 16.78 -2.07 3.34
C LEU A 396 16.48 -1.56 1.93
N ASN A 397 15.46 -0.70 1.81
CA ASN A 397 15.14 0.01 0.58
C ASN A 397 15.00 1.52 0.86
N PRO A 398 16.07 2.33 0.69
CA PRO A 398 16.03 3.77 0.97
C PRO A 398 15.39 4.60 -0.15
N SER A 399 14.63 4.01 -1.07
CA SER A 399 14.10 4.72 -2.25
C SER A 399 13.22 5.93 -1.92
N ALA A 400 12.53 5.94 -0.77
CA ALA A 400 11.74 7.06 -0.28
C ALA A 400 12.54 8.12 0.49
N CYS A 401 13.80 7.86 0.85
CA CYS A 401 14.58 8.77 1.68
C CYS A 401 15.09 10.00 0.91
N SER A 402 15.58 10.98 1.68
CA SER A 402 16.30 12.14 1.16
C SER A 402 17.53 11.71 0.34
N GLN A 403 17.97 12.56 -0.59
CA GLN A 403 19.17 12.27 -1.40
C GLN A 403 20.42 12.11 -0.53
N LEU A 404 20.55 12.91 0.53
CA LEU A 404 21.65 12.79 1.49
C LEU A 404 21.70 11.40 2.15
N THR A 405 20.55 10.90 2.60
CA THR A 405 20.42 9.57 3.19
C THR A 405 20.80 8.48 2.18
N LYS A 406 20.30 8.59 0.94
CA LYS A 406 20.62 7.65 -0.14
C LYS A 406 22.12 7.61 -0.45
N ASP A 407 22.76 8.77 -0.53
CA ASP A 407 24.20 8.89 -0.82
C ASP A 407 25.05 8.19 0.27
N ILE A 408 24.72 8.42 1.55
CA ILE A 408 25.44 7.78 2.67
C ILE A 408 25.24 6.26 2.64
N LEU A 409 23.99 5.80 2.53
CA LEU A 409 23.66 4.37 2.52
C LEU A 409 24.27 3.64 1.32
N TYR A 410 24.26 4.26 0.14
CA TYR A 410 24.92 3.72 -1.05
C TYR A 410 26.42 3.53 -0.82
N ALA A 411 27.11 4.54 -0.30
CA ALA A 411 28.55 4.45 -0.02
C ALA A 411 28.87 3.36 1.01
N LYS A 412 27.98 3.09 1.97
CA LYS A 412 28.13 2.01 2.95
C LYS A 412 27.89 0.63 2.32
N ALA A 413 26.82 0.49 1.54
CA ALA A 413 26.47 -0.74 0.83
C ALA A 413 27.54 -1.13 -0.21
N LYS A 414 28.04 -0.18 -1.01
CA LYS A 414 29.12 -0.42 -1.98
C LYS A 414 30.37 -1.00 -1.32
N ARG A 415 30.76 -0.47 -0.14
CA ARG A 415 31.88 -1.02 0.65
C ARG A 415 31.56 -2.39 1.23
N ALA A 416 30.32 -2.62 1.66
CA ALA A 416 29.88 -3.90 2.21
C ALA A 416 30.03 -5.04 1.19
N PHE A 417 29.68 -4.78 -0.06
CA PHE A 417 29.62 -5.77 -1.13
C PHE A 417 30.82 -5.73 -2.08
N SER A 418 31.90 -5.02 -1.74
CA SER A 418 33.05 -4.85 -2.64
C SER A 418 33.72 -6.17 -3.00
N ASP A 419 33.65 -7.16 -2.11
CA ASP A 419 34.15 -8.52 -2.31
C ASP A 419 33.35 -9.33 -3.33
N GLN A 420 32.13 -8.90 -3.66
CA GLN A 420 31.25 -9.60 -4.59
C GLN A 420 31.15 -8.90 -5.95
N HIS A 421 31.88 -7.81 -6.17
CA HIS A 421 31.74 -6.95 -7.36
C HIS A 421 31.88 -7.69 -8.70
N TYR A 422 32.64 -8.79 -8.74
CA TYR A 422 32.84 -9.62 -9.93
C TYR A 422 31.75 -10.68 -10.16
N LEU A 423 30.81 -10.85 -9.23
CA LEU A 423 29.74 -11.83 -9.31
C LEU A 423 28.49 -11.21 -9.95
N PRO A 424 27.74 -11.95 -10.79
CA PRO A 424 26.46 -11.48 -11.32
C PRO A 424 25.45 -11.05 -10.24
N ALA A 425 25.52 -11.68 -9.06
CA ALA A 425 24.68 -11.35 -7.90
C ALA A 425 24.94 -9.97 -7.29
N TYR A 426 26.05 -9.30 -7.63
CA TYR A 426 26.39 -7.98 -7.10
C TYR A 426 25.31 -6.94 -7.39
N TYR A 427 24.77 -6.95 -8.61
CA TYR A 427 23.72 -6.03 -9.00
C TYR A 427 22.49 -6.16 -8.09
N GLU A 428 22.07 -7.38 -7.78
CA GLU A 428 20.91 -7.65 -6.92
C GLU A 428 21.10 -7.10 -5.51
N LEU A 429 22.33 -7.16 -4.98
CA LEU A 429 22.66 -6.67 -3.64
C LEU A 429 22.71 -5.14 -3.58
N ILE A 430 23.17 -4.49 -4.65
CA ILE A 430 23.34 -3.03 -4.68
C ILE A 430 22.11 -2.30 -5.22
N GLU A 431 21.23 -2.96 -5.99
CA GLU A 431 20.06 -2.38 -6.66
C GLU A 431 19.22 -1.48 -5.73
N PRO A 432 18.86 -1.88 -4.49
CA PRO A 432 18.04 -1.05 -3.61
C PRO A 432 18.66 0.31 -3.26
N TYR A 433 19.99 0.42 -3.34
CA TYR A 433 20.76 1.59 -2.91
C TYR A 433 21.17 2.49 -4.09
N LEU A 434 20.93 2.10 -5.34
CA LEU A 434 21.38 2.82 -6.53
C LEU A 434 20.85 4.25 -6.64
N GLY A 435 19.78 4.60 -5.91
CA GLY A 435 19.32 5.98 -5.77
C GLY A 435 20.38 6.96 -5.25
N GLY A 436 21.43 6.48 -4.56
CA GLY A 436 22.57 7.28 -4.10
C GLY A 436 23.83 7.15 -4.96
N ALA A 437 23.79 6.38 -6.06
CA ALA A 437 24.99 6.04 -6.82
C ALA A 437 25.49 7.22 -7.68
N PRO A 438 26.79 7.58 -7.62
CA PRO A 438 27.37 8.55 -8.53
C PRO A 438 27.47 7.96 -9.95
N ALA A 439 27.47 8.83 -10.96
CA ALA A 439 27.52 8.44 -12.37
C ALA A 439 28.66 7.47 -12.71
N VAL A 440 29.84 7.64 -12.08
CA VAL A 440 31.02 6.79 -12.34
C VAL A 440 30.77 5.33 -11.97
N ASP A 441 29.94 5.08 -10.95
CA ASP A 441 29.62 3.74 -10.50
C ASP A 441 28.56 3.10 -11.39
N LEU A 442 27.58 3.88 -11.87
CA LEU A 442 26.60 3.45 -12.86
C LEU A 442 27.28 3.04 -14.18
N ARG A 443 28.28 3.80 -14.64
CA ARG A 443 29.09 3.45 -15.82
C ARG A 443 29.91 2.19 -15.63
N SER A 444 30.25 1.83 -14.39
CA SER A 444 30.91 0.55 -14.10
C SER A 444 29.93 -0.61 -14.29
N LEU A 445 28.69 -0.47 -13.82
CA LEU A 445 27.62 -1.47 -13.98
C LEU A 445 27.24 -1.73 -15.44
N VAL A 446 27.39 -0.74 -16.34
CA VAL A 446 27.21 -0.94 -17.79
C VAL A 446 28.07 -2.09 -18.33
N LYS A 447 29.28 -2.27 -17.77
CA LYS A 447 30.23 -3.31 -18.21
C LYS A 447 29.83 -4.71 -17.72
N ASP A 448 28.93 -4.78 -16.75
CA ASP A 448 28.51 -6.02 -16.09
C ASP A 448 27.24 -6.62 -16.73
N ASN A 449 26.76 -6.06 -17.86
CA ASN A 449 25.56 -6.51 -18.59
C ASN A 449 24.31 -6.65 -17.70
N VAL A 450 24.06 -5.65 -16.87
CA VAL A 450 22.90 -5.63 -15.96
C VAL A 450 21.59 -5.39 -16.72
N ASN A 451 20.47 -5.83 -16.14
CA ASN A 451 19.12 -5.59 -16.66
C ASN A 451 18.35 -4.69 -15.69
N MET A 452 18.77 -3.43 -15.58
CA MET A 452 18.15 -2.46 -14.68
C MET A 452 16.70 -2.20 -15.07
N LYS A 453 15.80 -2.15 -14.07
CA LYS A 453 14.41 -1.77 -14.30
C LYS A 453 14.32 -0.28 -14.64
N VAL A 454 13.43 0.11 -15.54
CA VAL A 454 13.16 1.53 -15.82
C VAL A 454 12.68 2.27 -14.57
N SER A 455 11.98 1.58 -13.66
CA SER A 455 11.59 2.12 -12.34
C SER A 455 12.78 2.35 -11.40
N THR A 456 13.86 1.55 -11.51
CA THR A 456 15.12 1.79 -10.80
C THR A 456 15.86 2.96 -11.43
N LEU A 457 15.94 3.03 -12.76
CA LEU A 457 16.52 4.15 -13.50
C LEU A 457 15.85 5.49 -13.13
N ALA A 458 14.52 5.50 -13.03
CA ALA A 458 13.73 6.67 -12.64
C ALA A 458 13.96 7.10 -11.17
N LYS A 459 14.53 6.23 -10.33
CA LYS A 459 14.83 6.50 -8.91
C LYS A 459 16.28 6.89 -8.65
N LEU A 460 17.13 6.90 -9.68
CA LEU A 460 18.52 7.34 -9.56
C LEU A 460 18.59 8.82 -9.14
N ARG A 461 19.70 9.19 -8.49
CA ARG A 461 19.98 10.61 -8.25
C ARG A 461 20.02 11.37 -9.58
N ARG A 462 19.36 12.53 -9.58
CA ARG A 462 19.07 13.30 -10.79
C ARG A 462 20.31 13.65 -11.58
N ASP A 463 21.33 14.17 -10.92
CA ASP A 463 22.60 14.56 -11.54
C ASP A 463 23.35 13.37 -12.16
N SER A 464 23.33 12.20 -11.52
CA SER A 464 23.89 10.99 -12.12
C SER A 464 23.15 10.60 -13.39
N LEU A 465 21.81 10.55 -13.34
CA LEU A 465 20.98 10.22 -14.50
C LEU A 465 21.22 11.20 -15.66
N MET A 466 21.21 12.51 -15.40
CA MET A 466 21.41 13.53 -16.44
C MET A 466 22.79 13.46 -17.10
N SER A 467 23.78 12.85 -16.44
CA SER A 467 25.13 12.67 -16.98
C SER A 467 25.33 11.40 -17.83
N LEU A 468 24.31 10.53 -17.89
CA LEU A 468 24.38 9.28 -18.67
C LEU A 468 24.04 9.53 -20.15
N THR A 469 24.79 8.91 -21.04
CA THR A 469 24.50 8.94 -22.48
C THR A 469 23.42 7.92 -22.87
N PRO A 470 22.79 8.04 -24.05
CA PRO A 470 21.85 7.03 -24.55
C PRO A 470 22.44 5.62 -24.57
N SER A 471 23.70 5.46 -25.01
CA SER A 471 24.36 4.15 -25.04
C SER A 471 24.63 3.58 -23.64
N GLU A 472 24.90 4.43 -22.64
CA GLU A 472 25.06 4.00 -21.25
C GLU A 472 23.71 3.56 -20.66
N VAL A 473 22.63 4.31 -20.92
CA VAL A 473 21.28 3.91 -20.51
C VAL A 473 20.85 2.61 -21.18
N GLN A 474 21.19 2.41 -22.45
CA GLN A 474 21.00 1.15 -23.16
C GLN A 474 21.70 -0.01 -22.45
N GLY A 475 22.97 0.18 -22.09
CA GLY A 475 23.76 -0.84 -21.39
C GLY A 475 23.28 -1.14 -19.97
N LEU A 476 22.72 -0.14 -19.27
CA LEU A 476 22.10 -0.34 -17.95
C LEU A 476 20.76 -1.07 -18.02
N LEU A 477 19.88 -0.68 -18.95
CA LEU A 477 18.52 -1.25 -19.04
C LEU A 477 18.51 -2.65 -19.66
N GLY A 478 19.44 -2.94 -20.56
CA GLY A 478 19.53 -4.22 -21.25
C GLY A 478 18.21 -4.58 -21.92
N MET A 479 17.61 -5.71 -21.52
CA MET A 479 16.34 -6.20 -22.06
C MET A 479 15.14 -5.30 -21.73
N ASN A 480 15.21 -4.51 -20.65
CA ASN A 480 14.13 -3.62 -20.22
C ASN A 480 14.11 -2.31 -21.01
N LEU A 481 14.98 -2.13 -22.01
CA LEU A 481 15.08 -0.91 -22.81
C LEU A 481 13.73 -0.52 -23.44
N ARG A 482 12.96 -1.50 -23.93
CA ARG A 482 11.66 -1.24 -24.57
C ARG A 482 10.64 -0.60 -23.64
N ASP A 483 10.73 -0.88 -22.35
CA ASP A 483 9.81 -0.31 -21.37
C ASP A 483 10.04 1.21 -21.21
N LEU A 484 11.19 1.75 -21.66
CA LEU A 484 11.53 3.16 -21.55
C LEU A 484 10.53 4.07 -22.28
N GLU A 485 9.91 3.59 -23.36
CA GLU A 485 8.86 4.31 -24.11
C GLU A 485 7.66 4.68 -23.22
N ILE A 486 7.28 3.79 -22.29
CA ILE A 486 6.16 3.98 -21.36
C ILE A 486 6.47 5.10 -20.35
N TRP A 487 7.75 5.36 -20.09
CA TRP A 487 8.23 6.32 -19.11
C TRP A 487 8.69 7.64 -19.72
N GLN A 488 8.68 7.79 -21.05
CA GLN A 488 9.23 8.95 -21.76
C GLN A 488 8.58 10.28 -21.34
N TYR A 489 7.36 10.26 -20.82
CA TYR A 489 6.64 11.46 -20.34
C TYR A 489 6.68 11.63 -18.81
N LYS A 490 7.30 10.70 -18.08
CA LYS A 490 7.41 10.72 -16.61
C LYS A 490 8.75 11.33 -16.19
N SER A 491 8.73 12.25 -15.22
CA SER A 491 9.96 12.74 -14.58
C SER A 491 10.59 11.62 -13.72
N PRO A 492 11.93 11.49 -13.65
CA PRO A 492 12.95 12.32 -14.30
C PRO A 492 13.34 11.87 -15.72
N ILE A 493 12.79 10.76 -16.22
CA ILE A 493 13.13 10.18 -17.53
C ILE A 493 12.87 11.17 -18.67
N ARG A 494 11.72 11.85 -18.67
CA ARG A 494 11.37 12.88 -19.65
C ARG A 494 12.45 13.95 -19.81
N GLU A 495 12.97 14.42 -18.69
CA GLU A 495 13.97 15.51 -18.70
C GLU A 495 15.31 15.00 -19.23
N TRP A 496 15.68 13.77 -18.88
CA TRP A 496 16.86 13.12 -19.45
C TRP A 496 16.73 13.00 -20.97
N VAL A 497 15.57 12.53 -21.50
CA VAL A 497 15.30 12.44 -22.94
C VAL A 497 15.47 13.81 -23.61
N GLN A 498 14.93 14.87 -22.99
CA GLN A 498 15.01 16.24 -23.53
C GLN A 498 16.43 16.82 -23.60
N MET A 499 17.34 16.34 -22.75
CA MET A 499 18.74 16.78 -22.77
C MET A 499 19.59 16.06 -23.82
N GLN A 500 19.11 14.97 -24.42
CA GLN A 500 19.86 14.23 -25.45
C GLN A 500 19.67 14.83 -26.84
N LYS A 501 20.54 14.44 -27.79
CA LYS A 501 20.31 14.70 -29.22
C LYS A 501 19.32 13.67 -29.77
N GLN A 502 18.40 14.10 -30.63
CA GLN A 502 17.45 13.16 -31.23
C GLN A 502 18.15 12.04 -32.03
N SER A 503 19.22 12.36 -32.75
CA SER A 503 20.04 11.40 -33.50
C SER A 503 20.65 10.27 -32.63
N GLU A 504 20.99 10.57 -31.38
CA GLU A 504 21.52 9.59 -30.43
C GLU A 504 20.41 8.76 -29.77
N LEU A 505 19.23 9.35 -29.56
CA LEU A 505 18.04 8.64 -29.09
C LEU A 505 17.52 7.64 -30.12
N ASP A 506 17.56 8.02 -31.40
CA ASP A 506 17.09 7.16 -32.51
C ASP A 506 17.90 5.86 -32.60
N LYS A 507 19.20 5.88 -32.21
CA LYS A 507 20.05 4.68 -32.14
C LYS A 507 19.56 3.64 -31.12
N LEU A 508 18.72 4.04 -30.16
CA LEU A 508 18.13 3.12 -29.19
C LEU A 508 17.00 2.27 -29.79
N HIS A 509 16.42 2.66 -30.93
CA HIS A 509 15.32 1.96 -31.62
C HIS A 509 14.08 1.71 -30.73
N VAL A 510 13.77 2.64 -29.81
CA VAL A 510 12.63 2.57 -28.88
C VAL A 510 11.61 3.70 -29.05
N GLY A 511 11.70 4.48 -30.13
CA GLY A 511 10.68 5.48 -30.48
C GLY A 511 10.62 6.70 -29.54
N LEU A 512 11.69 6.99 -28.79
CA LEU A 512 11.73 8.14 -27.90
C LEU A 512 11.76 9.46 -28.69
N THR A 513 10.85 10.37 -28.36
CA THR A 513 10.75 11.69 -29.01
C THR A 513 10.90 12.79 -27.97
N GLY A 514 11.84 13.72 -28.20
CA GLY A 514 11.98 14.89 -27.34
C GLY A 514 13.39 15.45 -27.21
N GLY A 515 14.39 14.82 -27.82
CA GLY A 515 15.76 15.33 -27.80
C GLY A 515 15.92 16.67 -28.50
N THR A 516 17.02 17.37 -28.20
CA THR A 516 17.43 18.60 -28.89
C THR A 516 17.56 18.35 -30.40
N GLN A 517 16.98 19.25 -31.20
CA GLN A 517 17.09 19.22 -32.65
C GLN A 517 18.52 19.52 -33.10
N GLU A 518 18.99 18.82 -34.12
CA GLU A 518 20.29 19.11 -34.73
C GLU A 518 20.16 20.26 -35.73
N GLY A 519 20.87 21.37 -35.46
CA GLY A 519 21.00 22.50 -36.39
C GLY A 519 21.43 23.80 -35.72
N TYR A 520 22.17 24.63 -36.45
CA TYR A 520 22.41 26.03 -36.08
C TYR A 520 21.19 26.86 -36.51
N MET A 521 20.66 27.71 -35.63
CA MET A 521 19.82 28.81 -36.09
C MET A 521 20.71 29.77 -36.90
N ASN A 522 20.63 29.72 -38.23
CA ASN A 522 21.13 30.80 -39.06
C ASN A 522 20.26 32.03 -38.79
N ILE A 523 20.70 32.90 -37.89
CA ILE A 523 20.17 34.26 -37.81
C ILE A 523 20.71 34.97 -39.05
N VAL A 524 19.96 34.90 -40.14
CA VAL A 524 20.20 35.75 -41.31
C VAL A 524 19.80 37.16 -40.86
N THR A 525 20.79 37.96 -40.44
CA THR A 525 20.62 39.41 -40.35
C THR A 525 20.29 39.92 -41.75
N PRO A 526 19.10 40.52 -41.98
CA PRO A 526 18.79 41.05 -43.30
C PRO A 526 19.74 42.21 -43.59
N GLU A 527 20.49 42.11 -44.70
CA GLU A 527 21.20 43.25 -45.26
C GLU A 527 20.18 44.32 -45.65
N PHE A 528 20.18 45.44 -44.93
CA PHE A 528 19.47 46.63 -45.36
C PHE A 528 20.15 47.15 -46.64
N GLN A 529 19.49 46.96 -47.79
CA GLN A 529 19.82 47.72 -48.99
C GLN A 529 19.58 49.21 -48.71
N LEU A 530 20.61 50.04 -48.91
CA LEU A 530 20.44 51.49 -48.90
C LEU A 530 19.40 51.89 -49.98
N PRO A 531 18.40 52.71 -49.65
CA PRO A 531 17.44 53.17 -50.64
C PRO A 531 18.12 54.15 -51.60
N SER A 532 17.97 53.85 -52.89
CA SER A 532 18.32 54.74 -54.00
C SER A 532 17.48 56.03 -53.94
N SER A 533 18.15 57.15 -54.17
CA SER A 533 17.62 58.51 -54.11
C SER A 533 16.61 58.81 -55.23
N ALA A 534 15.37 59.14 -54.87
CA ALA A 534 14.47 59.97 -55.69
C ALA A 534 13.39 60.66 -54.82
N SER A 535 12.94 61.82 -55.31
CA SER A 535 12.38 62.99 -54.62
C SER A 535 11.04 62.86 -53.88
N LEU A 536 10.93 63.63 -52.80
CA LEU A 536 9.67 64.03 -52.14
C LEU A 536 8.69 64.69 -53.13
N GLY A 537 7.48 64.16 -53.21
CA GLY A 537 6.31 64.76 -53.84
C GLY A 537 5.06 64.39 -53.06
N ALA A 538 4.27 65.40 -52.69
CA ALA A 538 3.21 65.36 -51.70
C ALA A 538 2.01 64.45 -52.07
N MET A 539 1.62 63.57 -51.16
CA MET A 539 0.21 63.36 -50.80
C MET A 539 0.12 63.12 -49.30
N ALA A 540 -0.26 64.18 -48.60
CA ALA A 540 -0.83 64.10 -47.28
C ALA A 540 -2.23 63.47 -47.36
N MET A 541 -2.65 62.96 -46.21
CA MET A 541 -4.02 62.72 -45.74
C MET A 541 -4.49 61.26 -45.72
N THR A 542 -4.96 60.90 -44.52
CA THR A 542 -5.80 59.75 -44.15
C THR A 542 -5.07 58.42 -43.90
N LEU A 543 -4.66 58.19 -42.64
CA LEU A 543 -5.08 57.03 -41.82
C LEU A 543 -4.47 57.01 -40.40
N HIS A 544 -4.14 58.16 -39.80
CA HIS A 544 -3.95 58.24 -38.35
C HIS A 544 -5.30 58.27 -37.63
N LEU A 545 -6.01 57.14 -37.54
CA LEU A 545 -7.17 57.01 -36.64
C LEU A 545 -7.52 55.54 -36.26
N LEU A 546 -6.75 54.55 -36.70
CA LEU A 546 -7.01 53.13 -36.38
C LEU A 546 -6.44 52.58 -35.06
N PRO A 547 -5.45 53.17 -34.36
CA PRO A 547 -4.97 52.60 -33.09
C PRO A 547 -5.88 52.91 -31.89
N ALA A 548 -6.78 53.90 -31.98
CA ALA A 548 -7.56 54.38 -30.84
C ALA A 548 -8.89 53.65 -30.60
N LEU A 549 -9.35 52.81 -31.54
CA LEU A 549 -10.63 52.11 -31.45
C LEU A 549 -10.53 50.65 -30.95
N LEU A 550 -9.32 50.09 -30.88
CA LEU A 550 -9.10 48.70 -30.44
C LEU A 550 -8.86 48.56 -28.93
N ILE A 551 -8.51 49.65 -28.23
CA ILE A 551 -8.22 49.63 -26.78
C ILE A 551 -9.51 49.78 -25.96
N SER A 552 -10.56 50.38 -26.51
CA SER A 552 -11.86 50.54 -25.85
C SER A 552 -12.75 49.28 -25.88
N PHE A 553 -12.43 48.28 -26.72
CA PHE A 553 -13.19 47.02 -26.80
C PHE A 553 -12.68 45.92 -25.85
N LEU A 554 -11.46 46.04 -25.32
CA LEU A 554 -10.85 45.04 -24.43
C LEU A 554 -11.14 45.26 -22.94
N MET A 555 -11.66 46.43 -22.54
CA MET A 555 -11.94 46.77 -21.13
C MET A 555 -13.40 46.56 -20.71
N MET A 556 -14.27 46.06 -21.60
CA MET A 556 -15.70 45.80 -21.29
C MET A 556 -16.09 44.31 -21.32
N SER A 557 -15.13 43.39 -21.50
CA SER A 557 -15.40 41.94 -21.57
C SER A 557 -14.94 41.18 -20.32
N GLY A 558 -14.57 41.90 -19.25
CA GLY A 558 -14.13 41.34 -17.98
C GLY A 558 -14.96 41.88 -16.82
N LEU A 559 -16.27 41.68 -16.86
CA LEU A 559 -17.21 41.76 -15.73
C LEU A 559 -18.60 41.33 -16.25
N SER A 560 -18.84 40.03 -16.28
CA SER A 560 -20.18 39.44 -16.17
C SER A 560 -20.08 37.98 -15.77
#